data_AF-A0A8I0WQY7-F1
#
_entry.id   AF-A0A8I0WQY7-F1
#
_cell.length_a   1.000
_cell.length_b   1.000
_cell.length_c   1.000
_cell.angle_alpha   90.00
_cell.angle_beta   90.00
_cell.angle_gamma   90.00
#
_symmetry.space_group_name_H-M   'P 1'
#
loop_
_entity.id
_entity.type
_entity.pdbx_description
1 polymer ?
#
loop_
_entity_poly.entity_id
_entity_poly.type
_entity_poly.pdbx_seq_one_letter_code
_entity_poly.pdbx_strand_id
1 'polypeptide(L)'
;MNKNKFYNLIDSRFNEAKFIDSDIVYRSPNDLINKNRIDIPIKIKYIDSIIKNNNISYFRSIYRKTISYFSDDLFFEPGDSEKNSFQDFDNTFLELYNDIKEHGFLLEKGVIPLSQDGIVLDGAHRIAIAYLLGIDIPTIRLKIKSPNFGIDFFKRKGATQEEILNFIRINILYNKNLRVAIIWPYNNSRLEDIKKLYPAILHTENIDLNLNGVRNLCLLCYSEESWVGDYSNKWAGIKNKADFCYIQNKKTIFFIYETNSNQNDIYLKEKVRNLSDGSKNNIHTTDNIEETQYILNILLRKEASLLLNNLNLKVLSRIEKIIINKKIDKNKILITGSSVLSLLNIRNNNDIDILHDESIHIGDSSILGSHNKYNHLYVNDIKYLIADPFFHYNILGTKFIDLSNILFFKKNRNEQKDIIDIKLIKKHIDEDRKNIIYLKIKESINRKSRILYFRYRQYMVDFLKKTNLFNLAKKIIKKR
;
A
#
# COMPACT_ATOMS: atom_id res chain seq x y z
N MET A 1 -42.65 -26.21 8.61
CA MET A 1 -41.82 -25.35 9.49
C MET A 1 -42.16 -23.90 9.23
N ASN A 2 -42.28 -23.10 10.28
CA ASN A 2 -42.98 -21.82 10.28
C ASN A 2 -42.16 -20.73 9.56
N LYS A 3 -42.47 -20.46 8.27
CA LYS A 3 -41.79 -19.43 7.44
C LYS A 3 -41.75 -18.04 8.10
N ASN A 4 -42.67 -17.77 9.02
CA ASN A 4 -42.74 -16.53 9.80
C ASN A 4 -41.55 -16.31 10.76
N LYS A 5 -40.76 -17.36 11.09
CA LYS A 5 -39.67 -17.23 12.07
C LYS A 5 -38.51 -16.35 11.59
N PHE A 6 -38.20 -16.35 10.29
CA PHE A 6 -37.03 -15.64 9.77
C PHE A 6 -37.32 -14.19 9.40
N TYR A 7 -38.56 -13.84 9.08
CA TYR A 7 -38.93 -12.47 8.70
C TYR A 7 -38.68 -11.47 9.83
N ASN A 8 -38.81 -11.88 11.10
CA ASN A 8 -38.50 -11.02 12.25
C ASN A 8 -36.99 -10.83 12.49
N LEU A 9 -36.13 -11.58 11.79
CA LEU A 9 -34.67 -11.56 11.97
C LEU A 9 -33.94 -10.82 10.84
N ILE A 10 -34.66 -10.35 9.82
CA ILE A 10 -34.12 -9.59 8.70
C ILE A 10 -34.87 -8.27 8.56
N ASP A 11 -34.25 -7.29 7.90
CA ASP A 11 -34.87 -6.00 7.62
C ASP A 11 -36.19 -6.17 6.83
N SER A 12 -37.19 -5.36 7.16
CA SER A 12 -38.53 -5.45 6.58
C SER A 12 -38.57 -5.27 5.07
N ARG A 13 -37.55 -4.61 4.48
CA ARG A 13 -37.35 -4.49 3.03
C ARG A 13 -37.20 -5.85 2.32
N PHE A 14 -36.91 -6.92 3.07
CA PHE A 14 -36.78 -8.27 2.55
C PHE A 14 -37.99 -9.17 2.82
N ASN A 15 -39.08 -8.64 3.40
CA ASN A 15 -40.25 -9.45 3.79
C ASN A 15 -40.98 -10.12 2.61
N GLU A 16 -40.81 -9.60 1.40
CA GLU A 16 -41.39 -10.22 0.19
C GLU A 16 -40.48 -11.30 -0.42
N ALA A 17 -39.25 -11.43 0.07
CA ALA A 17 -38.28 -12.36 -0.48
C ALA A 17 -38.58 -13.81 -0.07
N LYS A 18 -38.28 -14.74 -0.97
CA LYS A 18 -38.35 -16.19 -0.69
C LYS A 18 -37.03 -16.66 -0.08
N PHE A 19 -37.08 -17.34 1.06
CA PHE A 19 -35.92 -18.01 1.64
C PHE A 19 -35.47 -19.20 0.77
N ILE A 20 -34.17 -19.35 0.57
CA ILE A 20 -33.55 -20.51 -0.09
C ILE A 20 -33.09 -21.52 0.96
N ASP A 21 -32.46 -21.04 2.02
CA ASP A 21 -32.02 -21.90 3.12
C ASP A 21 -33.23 -22.27 3.99
N SER A 22 -33.27 -23.53 4.45
CA SER A 22 -34.29 -24.03 5.37
C SER A 22 -34.02 -23.64 6.82
N ASP A 23 -32.75 -23.38 7.14
CA ASP A 23 -32.25 -23.05 8.48
C ASP A 23 -31.13 -22.01 8.42
N ILE A 24 -30.84 -21.40 9.57
CA ILE A 24 -29.75 -20.44 9.73
C ILE A 24 -28.41 -21.18 9.65
N VAL A 25 -27.49 -20.65 8.86
CA VAL A 25 -26.13 -21.20 8.70
C VAL A 25 -25.13 -20.24 9.30
N TYR A 26 -24.32 -20.71 10.25
CA TYR A 26 -23.20 -19.95 10.78
C TYR A 26 -22.03 -20.00 9.80
N ARG A 27 -21.44 -18.84 9.51
CA ARG A 27 -20.33 -18.71 8.56
C ARG A 27 -19.22 -17.87 9.16
N SER A 28 -17.98 -18.20 8.78
CA SER A 28 -16.85 -17.32 9.05
C SER A 28 -17.01 -16.03 8.25
N PRO A 29 -16.76 -14.85 8.84
CA PRO A 29 -16.75 -13.58 8.11
C PRO A 29 -15.77 -13.57 6.93
N ASN A 30 -14.69 -14.37 7.00
CA ASN A 30 -13.73 -14.54 5.91
C ASN A 30 -14.39 -15.02 4.61
N ASP A 31 -15.38 -15.91 4.71
CA ASP A 31 -16.05 -16.52 3.56
C ASP A 31 -17.02 -15.54 2.87
N LEU A 32 -17.29 -14.40 3.51
CA LEU A 32 -18.22 -13.38 3.02
C LEU A 32 -17.51 -12.22 2.32
N ILE A 33 -16.17 -12.16 2.37
CA ILE A 33 -15.37 -11.14 1.71
C ILE A 33 -15.15 -11.54 0.25
N ASN A 34 -15.69 -10.73 -0.67
CA ASN A 34 -15.57 -10.97 -2.11
C ASN A 34 -15.55 -9.65 -2.89
N LYS A 35 -15.25 -9.73 -4.19
CA LYS A 35 -15.15 -8.56 -5.08
C LYS A 35 -16.40 -7.68 -5.15
N ASN A 36 -17.59 -8.21 -4.87
CA ASN A 36 -18.85 -7.47 -4.95
C ASN A 36 -19.14 -6.65 -3.70
N ARG A 37 -18.32 -6.77 -2.64
CA ARG A 37 -18.52 -6.12 -1.33
C ARG A 37 -17.22 -5.52 -0.80
N ILE A 38 -16.53 -4.74 -1.63
CA ILE A 38 -15.24 -4.12 -1.25
C ILE A 38 -15.38 -3.10 -0.11
N ASP A 39 -16.61 -2.65 0.18
CA ASP A 39 -16.94 -1.80 1.31
C ASP A 39 -16.74 -2.48 2.68
N ILE A 40 -16.80 -3.82 2.75
CA ILE A 40 -16.61 -4.59 3.99
C ILE A 40 -15.14 -4.53 4.46
N PRO A 41 -14.13 -4.89 3.63
CA PRO A 41 -12.71 -4.67 3.93
C PRO A 41 -12.37 -3.26 4.44
N ILE A 42 -13.00 -2.24 3.88
CA ILE A 42 -12.79 -0.83 4.28
C ILE A 42 -13.31 -0.59 5.69
N LYS A 43 -14.50 -1.11 6.02
CA LYS A 43 -15.06 -1.07 7.38
C LYS A 43 -14.20 -1.82 8.39
N ILE A 44 -13.69 -3.00 8.02
CA ILE A 44 -12.75 -3.77 8.85
C ILE A 44 -11.52 -2.93 9.16
N LYS A 45 -10.86 -2.38 8.12
CA LYS A 45 -9.64 -1.60 8.30
C LYS A 45 -9.87 -0.32 9.11
N TYR A 46 -11.06 0.29 9.02
CA TYR A 46 -11.41 1.44 9.83
C TYR A 46 -11.50 1.10 11.32
N ILE A 47 -12.28 0.09 11.70
CA ILE A 47 -12.37 -0.29 13.13
C ILE A 47 -11.03 -0.82 13.65
N ASP A 48 -10.29 -1.60 12.85
CA ASP A 48 -8.92 -2.02 13.19
C ASP A 48 -7.99 -0.84 13.51
N SER A 49 -8.13 0.26 12.75
CA SER A 49 -7.37 1.49 12.97
C SER A 49 -7.67 2.13 14.33
N ILE A 50 -8.92 2.05 14.80
CA ILE A 50 -9.33 2.54 16.11
C ILE A 50 -8.78 1.63 17.22
N ILE A 51 -8.98 0.31 17.08
CA ILE A 51 -8.51 -0.68 18.07
C ILE A 51 -7.00 -0.57 18.30
N LYS A 52 -6.24 -0.42 17.21
CA LYS A 52 -4.78 -0.32 17.26
C LYS A 52 -4.28 1.09 17.57
N ASN A 53 -5.18 2.08 17.70
CA ASN A 53 -4.87 3.51 17.79
C ASN A 53 -3.86 3.95 16.72
N ASN A 54 -4.16 3.61 15.46
CA ASN A 54 -3.23 3.74 14.35
C ASN A 54 -3.92 4.30 13.11
N ASN A 55 -3.54 5.49 12.64
CA ASN A 55 -4.04 6.08 11.40
C ASN A 55 -5.56 6.21 11.29
N ILE A 56 -6.20 6.47 12.44
CA ILE A 56 -7.65 6.62 12.55
C ILE A 56 -8.15 7.63 11.52
N SER A 57 -7.57 8.83 11.46
CA SER A 57 -7.98 9.88 10.52
C SER A 57 -7.92 9.47 9.05
N TYR A 58 -6.88 8.72 8.66
CA TYR A 58 -6.73 8.25 7.28
C TYR A 58 -7.79 7.21 6.93
N PHE A 59 -7.93 6.14 7.72
CA PHE A 59 -8.90 5.09 7.42
C PHE A 59 -10.35 5.54 7.64
N ARG A 60 -10.59 6.47 8.58
CA ARG A 60 -11.88 7.18 8.72
C ARG A 60 -12.24 7.95 7.47
N SER A 61 -11.27 8.63 6.84
CA SER A 61 -11.51 9.37 5.59
C SER A 61 -11.89 8.44 4.43
N ILE A 62 -11.27 7.26 4.34
CA ILE A 62 -11.60 6.25 3.32
C ILE A 62 -12.99 5.66 3.58
N TYR A 63 -13.29 5.31 4.84
CA TYR A 63 -14.61 4.85 5.25
C TYR A 63 -15.69 5.89 4.91
N ARG A 64 -15.48 7.16 5.27
CA ARG A 64 -16.39 8.27 4.94
C ARG A 64 -16.71 8.34 3.45
N LYS A 65 -15.70 8.22 2.58
CA LYS A 65 -15.90 8.23 1.12
C LYS A 65 -16.81 7.10 0.67
N THR A 66 -16.66 5.89 1.22
CA THR A 66 -17.57 4.79 0.86
C THR A 66 -19.03 5.09 1.23
N ILE A 67 -19.27 5.65 2.42
CA ILE A 67 -20.63 6.03 2.86
C ILE A 67 -21.19 7.16 1.99
N SER A 68 -20.36 8.14 1.61
CA SER A 68 -20.76 9.22 0.70
C SER A 68 -21.23 8.67 -0.65
N TYR A 69 -20.52 7.71 -1.26
CA TYR A 69 -20.97 7.08 -2.51
C TYR A 69 -22.25 6.24 -2.38
N PHE A 70 -22.53 5.67 -1.20
CA PHE A 70 -23.78 4.96 -0.96
C PHE A 70 -24.98 5.90 -0.79
N SER A 71 -24.74 7.09 -0.26
CA SER A 71 -25.76 8.08 0.08
C SER A 71 -25.85 9.25 -0.91
N ASP A 72 -25.07 9.23 -1.99
CA ASP A 72 -24.93 10.35 -2.94
C ASP A 72 -24.59 11.67 -2.23
N ASP A 73 -23.64 11.61 -1.29
CA ASP A 73 -23.19 12.71 -0.41
C ASP A 73 -24.26 13.28 0.55
N LEU A 74 -25.46 12.71 0.55
CA LEU A 74 -26.54 13.14 1.45
C LEU A 74 -26.35 12.62 2.87
N PHE A 75 -25.50 11.60 3.07
CA PHE A 75 -25.33 10.90 4.36
C PHE A 75 -26.68 10.52 4.99
N PHE A 76 -27.62 10.08 4.15
CA PHE A 76 -28.94 9.59 4.53
C PHE A 76 -29.02 8.08 4.31
N GLU A 77 -29.57 7.35 5.27
CA GLU A 77 -29.83 5.91 5.15
C GLU A 77 -31.32 5.68 4.80
N PRO A 78 -31.64 5.03 3.67
CA PRO A 78 -33.03 4.73 3.32
C PRO A 78 -33.69 3.84 4.38
N GLY A 79 -34.59 4.43 5.18
CA GLY A 79 -35.32 3.75 6.26
C GLY A 79 -34.98 4.21 7.68
N ASP A 80 -34.02 5.12 7.86
CA ASP A 80 -33.66 5.71 9.16
C ASP A 80 -33.63 7.24 9.05
N SER A 81 -34.65 7.89 9.62
CA SER A 81 -34.82 9.36 9.52
C SER A 81 -33.90 10.17 10.44
N GLU A 82 -33.16 9.52 11.36
CA GLU A 82 -32.34 10.23 12.36
C GLU A 82 -30.86 10.31 11.98
N LYS A 83 -30.35 9.45 11.09
CA LYS A 83 -28.98 9.54 10.57
C LYS A 83 -28.91 10.52 9.40
N ASN A 84 -28.47 11.74 9.70
CA ASN A 84 -28.33 12.81 8.71
C ASN A 84 -26.89 13.34 8.56
N SER A 85 -25.94 12.76 9.29
CA SER A 85 -24.54 13.15 9.23
C SER A 85 -23.60 11.95 9.21
N PHE A 86 -22.40 12.15 8.65
CA PHE A 86 -21.34 11.14 8.77
C PHE A 86 -20.98 10.83 10.23
N GLN A 87 -21.15 11.79 11.15
CA GLN A 87 -20.82 11.57 12.55
C GLN A 87 -21.75 10.54 13.19
N ASP A 88 -23.01 10.48 12.77
CA ASP A 88 -23.97 9.48 13.25
C ASP A 88 -23.56 8.08 12.80
N PHE A 89 -23.23 7.91 11.51
CA PHE A 89 -22.68 6.66 10.99
C PHE A 89 -21.41 6.21 11.72
N ASP A 90 -20.59 7.17 12.13
CA ASP A 90 -19.33 6.91 12.82
C ASP A 90 -19.55 6.45 14.26
N ASN A 91 -20.39 7.18 15.00
CA ASN A 91 -20.76 6.86 16.38
C ASN A 91 -21.49 5.52 16.47
N THR A 92 -22.52 5.31 15.65
CA THR A 92 -23.29 4.06 15.62
C THR A 92 -22.39 2.87 15.28
N PHE A 93 -21.39 3.03 14.40
CA PHE A 93 -20.49 1.94 14.09
C PHE A 93 -19.61 1.56 15.28
N LEU A 94 -19.11 2.55 16.03
CA LEU A 94 -18.31 2.31 17.22
C LEU A 94 -19.14 1.72 18.36
N GLU A 95 -20.37 2.20 18.56
CA GLU A 95 -21.32 1.63 19.52
C GLU A 95 -21.62 0.17 19.20
N LEU A 96 -21.90 -0.14 17.93
CA LEU A 96 -22.12 -1.51 17.47
C LEU A 96 -20.90 -2.40 17.69
N TYR A 97 -19.69 -1.88 17.49
CA TYR A 97 -18.46 -2.63 17.80
C TYR A 97 -18.37 -2.96 19.29
N ASN A 98 -18.62 -1.99 20.16
CA ASN A 98 -18.55 -2.21 21.61
C ASN A 98 -19.63 -3.21 22.07
N ASP A 99 -20.86 -3.09 21.55
CA ASP A 99 -21.95 -4.01 21.86
C ASP A 99 -21.64 -5.46 21.47
N ILE A 100 -21.19 -5.70 20.24
CA ILE A 100 -20.85 -7.06 19.78
C ILE A 100 -19.59 -7.59 20.50
N LYS A 101 -18.64 -6.71 20.86
CA LYS A 101 -17.46 -7.10 21.64
C LYS A 101 -17.85 -7.57 23.05
N GLU A 102 -18.82 -6.92 23.68
CA GLU A 102 -19.28 -7.24 25.04
C GLU A 102 -20.22 -8.45 25.07
N HIS A 103 -21.17 -8.52 24.14
CA HIS A 103 -22.26 -9.49 24.17
C HIS A 103 -22.16 -10.62 23.13
N GLY A 104 -21.20 -10.53 22.20
CA GLY A 104 -21.12 -11.41 21.04
C GLY A 104 -22.16 -11.09 19.96
N PHE A 105 -22.28 -11.95 18.96
CA PHE A 105 -23.29 -11.81 17.91
C PHE A 105 -24.62 -12.43 18.36
N LEU A 106 -25.54 -11.57 18.78
CA LEU A 106 -26.86 -11.97 19.30
C LEU A 106 -27.85 -12.24 18.16
N LEU A 107 -28.39 -13.47 18.11
CA LEU A 107 -29.31 -13.90 17.06
C LEU A 107 -30.63 -13.11 17.07
N GLU A 108 -31.10 -12.73 18.26
CA GLU A 108 -32.29 -11.90 18.47
C GLU A 108 -32.15 -10.50 17.88
N LYS A 109 -30.92 -10.01 17.67
CA LYS A 109 -30.63 -8.75 16.95
C LYS A 109 -30.59 -8.95 15.42
N GLY A 110 -30.90 -10.14 14.94
CA GLY A 110 -31.10 -10.47 13.53
C GLY A 110 -29.97 -11.29 12.92
N VAL A 111 -30.17 -11.69 11.67
CA VAL A 111 -29.22 -12.47 10.86
C VAL A 111 -28.66 -11.64 9.71
N ILE A 112 -27.61 -12.14 9.06
CA ILE A 112 -27.02 -11.53 7.86
C ILE A 112 -27.70 -12.13 6.61
N PRO A 113 -28.51 -11.35 5.87
CA PRO A 113 -29.14 -11.82 4.66
C PRO A 113 -28.12 -11.90 3.52
N LEU A 114 -28.14 -13.03 2.81
CA LEU A 114 -27.32 -13.28 1.63
C LEU A 114 -28.22 -13.42 0.40
N SER A 115 -27.70 -13.04 -0.77
CA SER A 115 -28.34 -13.28 -2.05
C SER A 115 -28.38 -14.77 -2.38
N GLN A 116 -29.03 -15.10 -3.49
CA GLN A 116 -29.07 -16.49 -3.97
C GLN A 116 -27.68 -17.05 -4.28
N ASP A 117 -26.73 -16.18 -4.64
CA ASP A 117 -25.34 -16.55 -4.96
C ASP A 117 -24.42 -16.42 -3.73
N GLY A 118 -24.98 -16.18 -2.54
CA GLY A 118 -24.22 -16.05 -1.28
C GLY A 118 -23.56 -14.69 -1.07
N ILE A 119 -23.89 -13.67 -1.87
CA ILE A 119 -23.35 -12.31 -1.71
C ILE A 119 -24.16 -11.56 -0.65
N VAL A 120 -23.45 -10.91 0.28
CA VAL A 120 -24.07 -10.15 1.37
C VAL A 120 -25.01 -9.07 0.84
N LEU A 121 -26.27 -9.12 1.26
CA LEU A 121 -27.29 -8.11 0.94
C LEU A 121 -27.22 -6.92 1.90
N ASP A 122 -27.05 -7.22 3.19
CA ASP A 122 -26.99 -6.22 4.26
C ASP A 122 -26.14 -6.70 5.46
N GLY A 123 -25.81 -5.82 6.40
CA GLY A 123 -25.05 -6.13 7.60
C GLY A 123 -23.53 -5.97 7.44
N ALA A 124 -23.10 -5.07 6.56
CA ALA A 124 -21.67 -4.82 6.26
C ALA A 124 -20.84 -4.53 7.52
N HIS A 125 -21.35 -3.65 8.39
CA HIS A 125 -20.70 -3.26 9.65
C HIS A 125 -20.63 -4.42 10.63
N ARG A 126 -21.71 -5.20 10.75
CA ARG A 126 -21.77 -6.40 11.60
C ARG A 126 -20.75 -7.45 11.16
N ILE A 127 -20.61 -7.69 9.85
CA ILE A 127 -19.58 -8.59 9.30
C ILE A 127 -18.18 -8.07 9.59
N ALA A 128 -17.94 -6.77 9.41
CA ALA A 128 -16.63 -6.18 9.66
C ALA A 128 -16.19 -6.32 11.12
N ILE A 129 -17.11 -6.13 12.07
CA ILE A 129 -16.87 -6.33 13.49
C ILE A 129 -16.63 -7.81 13.79
N ALA A 130 -17.47 -8.69 13.26
CA ALA A 130 -17.34 -10.11 13.46
C ALA A 130 -15.98 -10.66 12.96
N TYR A 131 -15.50 -10.13 11.83
CA TYR A 131 -14.17 -10.44 11.31
C TYR A 131 -13.07 -10.11 12.32
N LEU A 132 -13.12 -8.91 12.92
CA LEU A 132 -12.11 -8.46 13.88
C LEU A 132 -12.14 -9.24 15.19
N LEU A 133 -13.32 -9.69 15.60
CA LEU A 133 -13.52 -10.48 16.82
C LEU A 133 -13.32 -11.98 16.61
N GLY A 134 -13.18 -12.44 15.36
CA GLY A 134 -13.02 -13.86 15.04
C GLY A 134 -14.26 -14.70 15.35
N ILE A 135 -15.46 -14.12 15.24
CA ILE A 135 -16.72 -14.77 15.56
C ILE A 135 -17.48 -15.16 14.28
N ASP A 136 -18.02 -16.38 14.27
CA ASP A 136 -18.91 -16.83 13.21
C ASP A 136 -20.29 -16.17 13.36
N ILE A 137 -20.93 -15.88 12.23
CA ILE A 137 -22.17 -15.10 12.19
C ILE A 137 -23.32 -15.90 11.56
N PRO A 138 -24.56 -15.75 12.08
CA PRO A 138 -25.72 -16.39 11.51
C PRO A 138 -26.11 -15.73 10.17
N THR A 139 -26.29 -16.57 9.15
CA THR A 139 -26.63 -16.14 7.79
C THR A 139 -27.87 -16.86 7.27
N ILE A 140 -28.56 -16.23 6.32
CA ILE A 140 -29.69 -16.84 5.61
C ILE A 140 -29.70 -16.40 4.15
N ARG A 141 -29.82 -17.33 3.19
CA ARG A 141 -29.95 -17.00 1.77
C ARG A 141 -31.38 -16.72 1.36
N LEU A 142 -31.54 -15.65 0.59
CA LEU A 142 -32.77 -15.18 -0.01
C LEU A 142 -32.70 -15.31 -1.53
N LYS A 143 -33.83 -15.58 -2.17
CA LYS A 143 -33.97 -15.58 -3.63
C LYS A 143 -34.02 -14.15 -4.18
N ILE A 144 -32.93 -13.44 -3.99
CA ILE A 144 -32.68 -12.06 -4.43
C ILE A 144 -31.40 -12.07 -5.26
N LYS A 145 -31.37 -11.25 -6.31
CA LYS A 145 -30.19 -11.05 -7.14
C LYS A 145 -29.05 -10.43 -6.32
N SER A 146 -27.83 -10.91 -6.53
CA SER A 146 -26.65 -10.36 -5.87
C SER A 146 -26.46 -8.86 -6.12
N PRO A 147 -26.19 -8.06 -5.08
CA PRO A 147 -25.79 -6.67 -5.26
C PRO A 147 -24.37 -6.62 -5.82
N ASN A 148 -24.04 -5.50 -6.47
CA ASN A 148 -22.68 -5.18 -6.85
C ASN A 148 -22.29 -3.86 -6.19
N PHE A 149 -21.62 -3.96 -5.05
CA PHE A 149 -20.94 -2.88 -4.34
C PHE A 149 -19.41 -3.06 -4.43
N GLY A 150 -18.94 -3.58 -5.56
CA GLY A 150 -17.53 -3.72 -5.89
C GLY A 150 -16.93 -2.46 -6.51
N ILE A 151 -15.75 -2.57 -7.09
CA ILE A 151 -15.05 -1.43 -7.71
C ILE A 151 -15.87 -0.72 -8.79
N ASP A 152 -16.62 -1.47 -9.60
CA ASP A 152 -17.44 -0.88 -10.67
C ASP A 152 -18.57 0.00 -10.13
N PHE A 153 -19.10 -0.30 -8.94
CA PHE A 153 -20.09 0.55 -8.28
C PHE A 153 -19.51 1.93 -7.96
N PHE A 154 -18.36 1.96 -7.29
CA PHE A 154 -17.71 3.21 -6.92
C PHE A 154 -17.26 4.01 -8.13
N LYS A 155 -16.75 3.35 -9.19
CA LYS A 155 -16.45 4.01 -10.47
C LYS A 155 -17.69 4.69 -11.08
N ARG A 156 -18.83 3.99 -11.14
CA ARG A 156 -20.09 4.57 -11.65
C ARG A 156 -20.61 5.73 -10.80
N LYS A 157 -20.33 5.72 -9.49
CA LYS A 157 -20.65 6.80 -8.55
C LYS A 157 -19.63 7.96 -8.58
N GLY A 158 -18.63 7.92 -9.45
CA GLY A 158 -17.68 9.02 -9.64
C GLY A 158 -16.45 8.97 -8.74
N ALA A 159 -16.11 7.81 -8.15
CA ALA A 159 -14.88 7.66 -7.40
C ALA A 159 -13.64 7.93 -8.27
N THR A 160 -12.74 8.74 -7.73
CA THR A 160 -11.48 9.08 -8.38
C THR A 160 -10.58 7.85 -8.49
N GLN A 161 -9.65 7.87 -9.44
CA GLN A 161 -8.68 6.80 -9.60
C GLN A 161 -7.89 6.54 -8.31
N GLU A 162 -7.50 7.58 -7.58
CA GLU A 162 -6.78 7.46 -6.30
C GLU A 162 -7.61 6.72 -5.24
N GLU A 163 -8.92 6.97 -5.17
CA GLU A 163 -9.83 6.29 -4.26
C GLU A 163 -10.01 4.82 -4.63
N ILE A 164 -10.19 4.53 -5.93
CA ILE A 164 -10.27 3.16 -6.44
C ILE A 164 -9.01 2.37 -6.08
N LEU A 165 -7.82 2.93 -6.29
CA LEU A 165 -6.57 2.28 -5.92
C LEU A 165 -6.49 2.04 -4.40
N ASN A 166 -6.90 3.00 -3.57
CA ASN A 166 -6.93 2.82 -2.12
C ASN A 166 -7.94 1.75 -1.67
N PHE A 167 -9.12 1.67 -2.28
CA PHE A 167 -10.09 0.61 -1.99
C PHE A 167 -9.52 -0.78 -2.32
N ILE A 168 -8.84 -0.91 -3.47
CA ILE A 168 -8.18 -2.16 -3.85
C ILE A 168 -7.05 -2.49 -2.88
N ARG A 169 -6.21 -1.52 -2.49
CA ARG A 169 -5.12 -1.71 -1.51
C ARG A 169 -5.61 -2.24 -0.17
N ILE A 170 -6.80 -1.82 0.26
CA ILE A 170 -7.41 -2.36 1.48
C ILE A 170 -7.94 -3.77 1.21
N ASN A 171 -8.65 -3.97 0.10
CA ASN A 171 -9.26 -5.26 -0.24
C ASN A 171 -8.26 -6.41 -0.30
N ILE A 172 -7.07 -6.19 -0.87
CA ILE A 172 -6.02 -7.23 -0.99
C ILE A 172 -5.51 -7.72 0.36
N LEU A 173 -5.71 -6.98 1.45
CA LEU A 173 -5.33 -7.43 2.79
C LEU A 173 -6.25 -8.53 3.32
N TYR A 174 -7.48 -8.63 2.79
CA TYR A 174 -8.53 -9.48 3.32
C TYR A 174 -9.08 -10.49 2.31
N ASN A 175 -8.95 -10.23 1.00
CA ASN A 175 -9.36 -11.16 -0.05
C ASN A 175 -8.16 -11.98 -0.56
N LYS A 176 -8.10 -13.26 -0.15
CA LYS A 176 -7.02 -14.21 -0.48
C LYS A 176 -7.07 -14.75 -1.92
N ASN A 177 -8.19 -14.53 -2.61
CA ASN A 177 -8.45 -15.04 -3.96
C ASN A 177 -7.97 -14.08 -5.05
N LEU A 178 -7.37 -12.94 -4.68
CA LEU A 178 -6.87 -11.98 -5.66
C LEU A 178 -5.49 -12.39 -6.18
N ARG A 179 -5.30 -12.15 -7.47
CA ARG A 179 -4.03 -12.30 -8.20
C ARG A 179 -3.82 -11.09 -9.08
N VAL A 180 -2.56 -10.83 -9.46
CA VAL A 180 -2.22 -9.83 -10.47
C VAL A 180 -1.61 -10.49 -11.69
N ALA A 181 -2.05 -10.06 -12.86
CA ALA A 181 -1.42 -10.36 -14.14
C ALA A 181 -0.78 -9.07 -14.68
N ILE A 182 0.46 -9.17 -15.11
CA ILE A 182 1.23 -8.09 -15.72
C ILE A 182 1.49 -8.48 -17.17
N ILE A 183 0.90 -7.73 -18.09
CA ILE A 183 1.15 -7.83 -19.53
C ILE A 183 2.32 -6.92 -19.86
N TRP A 184 3.40 -7.53 -20.33
CA TRP A 184 4.62 -6.81 -20.68
C TRP A 184 4.46 -6.07 -22.00
N PRO A 185 5.22 -4.98 -22.21
CA PRO A 185 5.25 -4.25 -23.48
C PRO A 185 5.53 -5.14 -24.71
N TYR A 186 6.28 -6.23 -24.52
CA TYR A 186 6.55 -7.22 -25.56
C TYR A 186 5.28 -7.81 -26.20
N ASN A 187 4.23 -8.01 -25.40
CA ASN A 187 3.00 -8.61 -25.89
C ASN A 187 2.38 -7.79 -27.03
N ASN A 188 1.91 -8.50 -28.06
CA ASN A 188 1.31 -7.93 -29.26
C ASN A 188 -0.18 -8.31 -29.42
N SER A 189 -0.72 -9.12 -28.50
CA SER A 189 -2.12 -9.52 -28.52
C SER A 189 -3.03 -8.35 -28.13
N ARG A 190 -4.28 -8.40 -28.60
CA ARG A 190 -5.28 -7.41 -28.20
C ARG A 190 -5.65 -7.62 -26.73
N LEU A 191 -5.55 -6.55 -25.94
CA LEU A 191 -5.86 -6.59 -24.49
C LEU A 191 -7.27 -7.13 -24.20
N GLU A 192 -8.26 -6.79 -25.03
CA GLU A 192 -9.64 -7.28 -24.85
C GLU A 192 -9.75 -8.81 -25.02
N ASP A 193 -8.93 -9.42 -25.86
CA ASP A 193 -8.93 -10.88 -26.01
C ASP A 193 -8.25 -11.55 -24.83
N ILE A 194 -7.21 -10.92 -24.25
CA ILE A 194 -6.63 -11.34 -22.97
C ILE A 194 -7.67 -11.25 -21.86
N LYS A 195 -8.36 -10.11 -21.72
CA LYS A 195 -9.34 -9.89 -20.64
C LYS A 195 -10.48 -10.89 -20.67
N LYS A 196 -10.98 -11.29 -21.86
CA LYS A 196 -12.03 -12.31 -22.01
C LYS A 196 -11.65 -13.67 -21.43
N LEU A 197 -10.36 -13.97 -21.30
CA LEU A 197 -9.91 -15.21 -20.67
C LEU A 197 -10.16 -15.20 -19.16
N TYR A 198 -10.19 -14.03 -18.53
CA TYR A 198 -10.30 -13.89 -17.08
C TYR A 198 -11.76 -13.64 -16.67
N PRO A 199 -12.37 -14.54 -15.87
CA PRO A 199 -13.80 -14.48 -15.57
C PRO A 199 -14.18 -13.34 -14.61
N ALA A 200 -13.23 -12.80 -13.86
CA ALA A 200 -13.48 -11.89 -12.76
C ALA A 200 -12.38 -10.83 -12.59
N ILE A 201 -12.25 -9.92 -13.54
CA ILE A 201 -11.33 -8.78 -13.40
C ILE A 201 -11.93 -7.73 -12.47
N LEU A 202 -11.20 -7.37 -11.41
CA LEU A 202 -11.54 -6.32 -10.46
C LEU A 202 -11.10 -4.94 -10.96
N HIS A 203 -9.90 -4.86 -11.57
CA HIS A 203 -9.30 -3.61 -12.00
C HIS A 203 -8.28 -3.83 -13.11
N THR A 204 -8.11 -2.85 -13.98
CA THR A 204 -7.07 -2.82 -15.02
C THR A 204 -6.47 -1.43 -15.03
N GLU A 205 -5.14 -1.37 -15.07
CA GLU A 205 -4.37 -0.13 -15.04
C GLU A 205 -3.24 -0.19 -16.06
N ASN A 206 -2.96 0.94 -16.70
CA ASN A 206 -1.78 1.13 -17.54
C ASN A 206 -0.70 1.84 -16.73
N ILE A 207 0.54 1.37 -16.82
CA ILE A 207 1.70 1.98 -16.17
C ILE A 207 2.77 2.33 -17.20
N ASP A 208 3.18 3.60 -17.18
CA ASP A 208 4.15 4.17 -18.12
C ASP A 208 5.58 3.92 -17.64
N LEU A 209 6.17 2.82 -18.13
CA LEU A 209 7.50 2.37 -17.75
C LEU A 209 8.51 2.55 -18.88
N ASN A 210 9.66 3.12 -18.55
CA ASN A 210 10.85 3.04 -19.39
C ASN A 210 11.54 1.68 -19.17
N LEU A 211 12.66 1.42 -19.87
CA LEU A 211 13.39 0.17 -19.71
C LEU A 211 13.86 -0.08 -18.26
N ASN A 212 14.24 0.96 -17.51
CA ASN A 212 14.57 0.84 -16.09
C ASN A 212 13.33 0.46 -15.26
N GLY A 213 12.17 1.03 -15.57
CA GLY A 213 10.89 0.67 -14.98
C GLY A 213 10.53 -0.80 -15.18
N VAL A 214 10.62 -1.30 -16.42
CA VAL A 214 10.38 -2.72 -16.72
C VAL A 214 11.41 -3.62 -16.03
N ARG A 215 12.68 -3.23 -15.97
CA ARG A 215 13.72 -3.94 -15.21
C ARG A 215 13.37 -4.06 -13.73
N ASN A 216 12.98 -2.94 -13.12
CA ASN A 216 12.63 -2.91 -11.70
C ASN A 216 11.34 -3.65 -11.39
N LEU A 217 10.33 -3.61 -12.28
CA LEU A 217 9.12 -4.41 -12.10
C LEU A 217 9.38 -5.90 -12.28
N CYS A 218 10.17 -6.29 -13.29
CA CYS A 218 10.64 -7.67 -13.43
C CYS A 218 11.38 -8.11 -12.16
N LEU A 219 12.23 -7.26 -11.59
CA LEU A 219 12.96 -7.58 -10.36
C LEU A 219 12.01 -7.93 -9.21
N LEU A 220 10.92 -7.17 -9.03
CA LEU A 220 9.90 -7.50 -8.04
C LEU A 220 9.21 -8.84 -8.35
N CYS A 221 8.88 -9.08 -9.62
CA CYS A 221 8.17 -10.29 -10.06
C CYS A 221 8.99 -11.58 -9.92
N TYR A 222 10.32 -11.49 -10.05
CA TYR A 222 11.22 -12.65 -10.10
C TYR A 222 12.21 -12.65 -8.92
N SER A 223 11.95 -11.89 -7.85
CA SER A 223 12.94 -11.67 -6.78
C SER A 223 13.43 -12.93 -6.06
N GLU A 224 12.65 -14.02 -6.10
CA GLU A 224 12.98 -15.30 -5.48
C GLU A 224 13.74 -16.25 -6.41
N GLU A 225 13.89 -15.88 -7.69
CA GLU A 225 14.55 -16.70 -8.69
C GLU A 225 16.08 -16.58 -8.59
N SER A 226 16.76 -17.72 -8.45
CA SER A 226 18.22 -17.78 -8.30
C SER A 226 19.02 -17.07 -9.40
N TRP A 227 18.52 -17.10 -10.64
CA TRP A 227 19.19 -16.49 -11.80
C TRP A 227 19.16 -14.96 -11.79
N VAL A 228 18.30 -14.33 -10.98
CA VAL A 228 18.24 -12.86 -10.86
C VAL A 228 19.51 -12.32 -10.20
N GLY A 229 20.07 -13.07 -9.25
CA GLY A 229 21.17 -12.63 -8.39
C GLY A 229 20.68 -11.86 -7.18
N ASP A 230 21.59 -11.14 -6.53
CA ASP A 230 21.35 -10.52 -5.22
C ASP A 230 22.03 -9.15 -5.09
N TYR A 231 22.07 -8.62 -3.87
CA TYR A 231 22.72 -7.34 -3.57
C TYR A 231 24.24 -7.35 -3.87
N SER A 232 24.90 -8.51 -3.90
CA SER A 232 26.34 -8.62 -4.14
C SER A 232 26.68 -8.26 -5.59
N ASN A 233 25.88 -8.75 -6.55
CA ASN A 233 26.01 -8.51 -7.98
C ASN A 233 25.03 -7.45 -8.53
N LYS A 234 24.20 -6.86 -7.67
CA LYS A 234 23.19 -5.83 -8.00
C LYS A 234 22.08 -6.38 -8.91
N TRP A 235 21.64 -7.61 -8.64
CA TRP A 235 20.59 -8.32 -9.39
C TRP A 235 20.85 -8.31 -10.90
N ALA A 236 22.08 -8.62 -11.30
CA ALA A 236 22.54 -8.44 -12.68
C ALA A 236 21.72 -9.25 -13.70
N GLY A 237 21.15 -10.39 -13.30
CA GLY A 237 20.37 -11.28 -14.18
C GLY A 237 19.08 -10.65 -14.71
N ILE A 238 18.54 -9.64 -14.03
CA ILE A 238 17.26 -9.04 -14.43
C ILE A 238 17.31 -8.27 -15.74
N LYS A 239 18.50 -7.77 -16.12
CA LYS A 239 18.68 -6.97 -17.33
C LYS A 239 18.22 -7.73 -18.57
N ASN A 240 18.72 -8.96 -18.74
CA ASN A 240 18.40 -9.79 -19.90
C ASN A 240 16.89 -10.08 -19.96
N LYS A 241 16.28 -10.47 -18.83
CA LYS A 241 14.84 -10.75 -18.80
C LYS A 241 14.01 -9.53 -19.20
N ALA A 242 14.34 -8.36 -18.67
CA ALA A 242 13.60 -7.14 -18.93
C ALA A 242 13.78 -6.62 -20.35
N ASP A 243 14.97 -6.80 -20.94
CA ASP A 243 15.24 -6.42 -22.33
C ASP A 243 14.32 -7.20 -23.29
N PHE A 244 14.03 -8.48 -23.00
CA PHE A 244 13.04 -9.26 -23.76
C PHE A 244 11.58 -8.86 -23.50
N CYS A 245 11.26 -8.33 -22.33
CA CYS A 245 9.91 -7.89 -22.00
C CYS A 245 9.60 -6.46 -22.50
N TYR A 246 10.62 -5.67 -22.82
CA TYR A 246 10.48 -4.25 -23.14
C TYR A 246 10.35 -3.98 -24.63
N ILE A 247 9.40 -3.12 -24.98
CA ILE A 247 9.30 -2.49 -26.29
C ILE A 247 9.11 -0.99 -26.06
N GLN A 248 9.91 -0.19 -26.75
CA GLN A 248 9.85 1.26 -26.64
C GLN A 248 8.44 1.78 -27.01
N ASN A 249 7.96 2.76 -26.25
CA ASN A 249 6.65 3.41 -26.43
C ASN A 249 5.42 2.50 -26.25
N LYS A 250 5.58 1.25 -25.82
CA LYS A 250 4.48 0.39 -25.40
C LYS A 250 4.33 0.42 -23.87
N LYS A 251 3.09 0.50 -23.40
CA LYS A 251 2.76 0.54 -21.98
C LYS A 251 2.84 -0.86 -21.37
N THR A 252 3.21 -0.92 -20.09
CA THR A 252 2.97 -2.12 -19.29
C THR A 252 1.54 -2.03 -18.76
N ILE A 253 0.82 -3.14 -18.74
CA ILE A 253 -0.56 -3.19 -18.28
C ILE A 253 -0.63 -4.20 -17.16
N PHE A 254 -1.32 -3.89 -16.07
CA PHE A 254 -1.65 -4.92 -15.10
C PHE A 254 -3.15 -4.97 -14.86
N PHE A 255 -3.65 -6.15 -14.53
CA PHE A 255 -5.00 -6.30 -14.04
C PHE A 255 -5.02 -7.22 -12.83
N ILE A 256 -5.94 -6.89 -11.93
CA ILE A 256 -6.20 -7.66 -10.71
C ILE A 256 -7.46 -8.46 -10.97
N TYR A 257 -7.39 -9.75 -10.72
CA TYR A 257 -8.50 -10.68 -10.95
C TYR A 257 -8.68 -11.59 -9.74
N GLU A 258 -9.90 -12.10 -9.59
CA GLU A 258 -10.24 -13.10 -8.59
C GLU A 258 -10.13 -14.50 -9.21
N THR A 259 -9.45 -15.41 -8.51
CA THR A 259 -9.27 -16.80 -8.92
C THR A 259 -9.94 -17.75 -7.92
N ASN A 260 -10.42 -18.88 -8.43
CA ASN A 260 -11.05 -19.92 -7.62
C ASN A 260 -10.07 -21.08 -7.31
N SER A 261 -8.90 -21.14 -7.97
CA SER A 261 -7.85 -22.13 -7.70
C SER A 261 -6.54 -21.81 -8.46
N ASN A 262 -5.40 -22.23 -7.92
CA ASN A 262 -4.08 -22.01 -8.56
C ASN A 262 -3.92 -22.73 -9.91
N GLN A 263 -4.57 -23.89 -10.11
CA GLN A 263 -4.51 -24.61 -11.39
C GLN A 263 -5.10 -23.79 -12.54
N ASN A 264 -6.10 -22.94 -12.23
CA ASN A 264 -6.70 -22.04 -13.20
C ASN A 264 -5.70 -20.97 -13.67
N ASP A 265 -4.85 -20.45 -12.79
CA ASP A 265 -3.95 -19.34 -13.10
C ASP A 265 -2.86 -19.76 -14.11
N ILE A 266 -2.29 -20.97 -13.94
CA ILE A 266 -1.32 -21.55 -14.88
C ILE A 266 -1.96 -21.71 -16.26
N TYR A 267 -3.17 -22.26 -16.30
CA TYR A 267 -3.92 -22.46 -17.54
C TYR A 267 -4.23 -21.15 -18.26
N LEU A 268 -4.66 -20.12 -17.52
CA LEU A 268 -4.92 -18.79 -18.08
C LEU A 268 -3.65 -18.13 -18.62
N LYS A 269 -2.53 -18.26 -17.90
CA LYS A 269 -1.21 -17.77 -18.32
C LYS A 269 -0.77 -18.40 -19.64
N GLU A 270 -0.93 -19.71 -19.79
CA GLU A 270 -0.63 -20.42 -21.05
C GLU A 270 -1.55 -19.98 -22.19
N LYS A 271 -2.85 -19.78 -21.93
CA LYS A 271 -3.76 -19.24 -22.94
C LYS A 271 -3.34 -17.86 -23.43
N VAL A 272 -2.92 -16.96 -22.54
CA VAL A 272 -2.40 -15.64 -22.92
C VAL A 272 -1.13 -15.77 -23.77
N ARG A 273 -0.22 -16.69 -23.42
CA ARG A 273 0.99 -16.96 -24.21
C ARG A 273 0.64 -17.44 -25.62
N ASN A 274 -0.33 -18.34 -25.75
CA ASN A 274 -0.78 -18.89 -27.02
C ASN A 274 -1.54 -17.86 -27.89
N LEU A 275 -2.10 -16.80 -27.31
CA LEU A 275 -2.63 -15.65 -28.07
C LEU A 275 -1.54 -14.77 -28.70
N SER A 276 -0.27 -14.99 -28.33
CA SER A 276 0.88 -14.27 -28.86
C SER A 276 1.85 -15.27 -29.51
N ASP A 277 3.11 -15.30 -29.09
CA ASP A 277 4.16 -16.16 -29.65
C ASP A 277 4.56 -17.35 -28.73
N GLY A 278 3.78 -17.63 -27.69
CA GLY A 278 4.08 -18.68 -26.71
C GLY A 278 5.15 -18.31 -25.68
N SER A 279 5.84 -17.16 -25.83
CA SER A 279 6.98 -16.84 -24.97
C SER A 279 6.58 -16.41 -23.55
N LYS A 280 7.46 -16.68 -22.59
CA LYS A 280 7.35 -16.19 -21.20
C LYS A 280 7.56 -14.67 -21.06
N ASN A 281 7.76 -13.95 -22.17
CA ASN A 281 7.98 -12.51 -22.21
C ASN A 281 6.68 -11.73 -22.40
N ASN A 282 5.55 -12.41 -22.60
CA ASN A 282 4.23 -11.80 -22.80
C ASN A 282 3.56 -11.37 -21.49
N ILE A 283 3.63 -12.23 -20.47
CA ILE A 283 2.85 -12.10 -19.24
C ILE A 283 3.62 -12.63 -18.03
N HIS A 284 3.48 -11.95 -16.90
CA HIS A 284 3.73 -12.49 -15.57
C HIS A 284 2.41 -12.56 -14.79
N THR A 285 2.25 -13.58 -13.95
CA THR A 285 1.16 -13.72 -13.00
C THR A 285 1.76 -14.09 -11.66
N THR A 286 1.21 -13.55 -10.58
CA THR A 286 1.53 -14.01 -9.22
C THR A 286 0.86 -15.34 -8.94
N ASP A 287 1.49 -16.16 -8.12
CA ASP A 287 1.00 -17.51 -7.82
C ASP A 287 0.19 -17.57 -6.51
N ASN A 288 0.44 -16.64 -5.57
CA ASN A 288 -0.22 -16.57 -4.27
C ASN A 288 -0.56 -15.12 -3.84
N ILE A 289 -1.24 -14.98 -2.69
CA ILE A 289 -1.68 -13.68 -2.19
C ILE A 289 -0.51 -12.87 -1.62
N GLU A 290 0.52 -13.51 -1.09
CA GLU A 290 1.71 -12.87 -0.53
C GLU A 290 2.50 -12.13 -1.63
N GLU A 291 2.75 -12.79 -2.76
CA GLU A 291 3.33 -12.20 -3.97
C GLU A 291 2.44 -11.08 -4.53
N THR A 292 1.12 -11.33 -4.56
CA THR A 292 0.14 -10.33 -5.00
C THR A 292 0.24 -9.06 -4.16
N GLN A 293 0.24 -9.19 -2.83
CA GLN A 293 0.39 -8.06 -1.92
C GLN A 293 1.75 -7.38 -2.06
N TYR A 294 2.82 -8.13 -2.24
CA TYR A 294 4.17 -7.60 -2.42
C TYR A 294 4.27 -6.74 -3.69
N ILE A 295 3.82 -7.23 -4.85
CA ILE A 295 3.86 -6.48 -6.10
C ILE A 295 2.90 -5.28 -6.05
N LEU A 296 1.68 -5.46 -5.52
CA LEU A 296 0.68 -4.40 -5.44
C LEU A 296 1.01 -3.34 -4.39
N ASN A 297 1.90 -3.60 -3.42
CA ASN A 297 2.46 -2.58 -2.53
C ASN A 297 3.09 -1.43 -3.32
N ILE A 298 3.62 -1.72 -4.52
CA ILE A 298 4.20 -0.73 -5.42
C ILE A 298 3.21 -0.30 -6.50
N LEU A 299 2.57 -1.24 -7.21
CA LEU A 299 1.75 -0.92 -8.39
C LEU A 299 0.48 -0.10 -8.09
N LEU A 300 -0.11 -0.24 -6.90
CA LEU A 300 -1.31 0.53 -6.53
C LEU A 300 -1.00 1.93 -5.98
N ARG A 301 0.25 2.38 -6.07
CA ARG A 301 0.64 3.72 -5.63
C ARG A 301 0.50 4.73 -6.76
N LYS A 302 0.10 5.95 -6.40
CA LYS A 302 0.03 7.07 -7.34
C LYS A 302 1.39 7.35 -7.99
N GLU A 303 2.47 7.11 -7.24
CA GLU A 303 3.85 7.31 -7.70
C GLU A 303 4.49 6.04 -8.32
N ALA A 304 3.73 4.97 -8.64
CA ALA A 304 4.29 3.69 -9.08
C ALA A 304 5.24 3.83 -10.28
N SER A 305 4.83 4.54 -11.34
CA SER A 305 5.67 4.80 -12.52
C SER A 305 6.95 5.53 -12.15
N LEU A 306 6.86 6.56 -11.29
CA LEU A 306 8.02 7.32 -10.81
C LEU A 306 9.00 6.40 -10.09
N LEU A 307 8.49 5.62 -9.14
CA LEU A 307 9.29 4.72 -8.32
C LEU A 307 10.03 3.71 -9.19
N LEU A 308 9.31 2.97 -10.03
CA LEU A 308 9.89 1.94 -10.88
C LEU A 308 10.87 2.53 -11.89
N ASN A 309 10.54 3.65 -12.54
CA ASN A 309 11.41 4.26 -13.55
C ASN A 309 12.71 4.82 -12.97
N ASN A 310 12.73 5.17 -11.68
CA ASN A 310 13.88 5.84 -11.06
C ASN A 310 14.62 4.99 -10.01
N LEU A 311 14.08 3.84 -9.60
CA LEU A 311 14.69 2.96 -8.62
C LEU A 311 16.14 2.59 -9.03
N ASN A 312 17.08 2.85 -8.11
CA ASN A 312 18.51 2.69 -8.30
C ASN A 312 19.05 1.47 -7.55
N LEU A 313 19.26 0.37 -8.29
CA LEU A 313 19.77 -0.89 -7.73
C LEU A 313 21.18 -0.78 -7.12
N LYS A 314 22.00 0.20 -7.53
CA LYS A 314 23.32 0.42 -6.92
C LYS A 314 23.17 0.97 -5.50
N VAL A 315 22.22 1.89 -5.29
CA VAL A 315 21.92 2.44 -3.96
C VAL A 315 21.29 1.37 -3.08
N LEU A 316 20.31 0.63 -3.61
CA LEU A 316 19.70 -0.49 -2.90
C LEU A 316 20.75 -1.53 -2.45
N SER A 317 21.61 -1.98 -3.38
CA SER A 317 22.73 -2.89 -3.09
C SER A 317 23.65 -2.36 -1.97
N ARG A 318 23.96 -1.06 -1.95
CA ARG A 318 24.77 -0.45 -0.88
C ARG A 318 24.05 -0.51 0.46
N ILE A 319 22.75 -0.20 0.49
CA ILE A 319 21.93 -0.22 1.71
C ILE A 319 21.85 -1.65 2.26
N GLU A 320 21.55 -2.62 1.40
CA GLU A 320 21.53 -4.06 1.71
C GLU A 320 22.83 -4.53 2.35
N LYS A 321 23.98 -4.21 1.74
CA LYS A 321 25.31 -4.55 2.30
C LYS A 321 25.49 -4.01 3.71
N ILE A 322 25.05 -2.78 3.97
CA ILE A 322 25.20 -2.16 5.29
C ILE A 322 24.29 -2.82 6.32
N ILE A 323 23.03 -3.11 5.97
CA ILE A 323 22.07 -3.80 6.84
C ILE A 323 22.60 -5.18 7.23
N ILE A 324 23.06 -5.96 6.24
CA ILE A 324 23.57 -7.32 6.43
C ILE A 324 24.86 -7.31 7.26
N ASN A 325 25.83 -6.46 6.92
CA ASN A 325 27.09 -6.37 7.66
C ASN A 325 26.89 -5.95 9.12
N LYS A 326 25.89 -5.10 9.39
CA LYS A 326 25.53 -4.68 10.76
C LYS A 326 24.55 -5.63 11.44
N LYS A 327 24.12 -6.72 10.78
CA LYS A 327 23.15 -7.70 11.29
C LYS A 327 21.85 -7.07 11.81
N ILE A 328 21.34 -6.09 11.07
CA ILE A 328 20.12 -5.38 11.45
C ILE A 328 18.90 -6.13 10.91
N ASP A 329 17.92 -6.38 11.78
CA ASP A 329 16.64 -6.96 11.38
C ASP A 329 15.83 -5.95 10.54
N LYS A 330 15.64 -6.29 9.26
CA LYS A 330 14.89 -5.48 8.28
C LYS A 330 13.45 -5.24 8.70
N ASN A 331 12.83 -6.17 9.42
CA ASN A 331 11.44 -6.07 9.81
C ASN A 331 11.20 -4.95 10.83
N LYS A 332 12.25 -4.60 11.58
CA LYS A 332 12.25 -3.63 12.67
C LYS A 332 12.81 -2.26 12.29
N ILE A 333 13.12 -2.03 11.02
CA ILE A 333 13.64 -0.75 10.53
C ILE A 333 12.86 -0.24 9.34
N LEU A 334 12.97 1.07 9.12
CA LEU A 334 12.41 1.77 7.97
C LEU A 334 13.44 2.80 7.49
N ILE A 335 13.90 2.65 6.25
CA ILE A 335 14.85 3.59 5.65
C ILE A 335 14.13 4.92 5.37
N THR A 336 14.74 6.03 5.81
CA THR A 336 14.17 7.37 5.70
C THR A 336 15.18 8.41 5.17
N GLY A 337 14.79 9.68 5.20
CA GLY A 337 15.66 10.81 4.93
C GLY A 337 16.13 10.86 3.48
N SER A 338 17.40 11.21 3.29
CA SER A 338 17.94 11.38 1.94
C SER A 338 18.22 10.06 1.21
N SER A 339 18.25 8.92 1.93
CA SER A 339 18.38 7.58 1.34
C SER A 339 17.26 7.27 0.37
N VAL A 340 16.01 7.65 0.70
CA VAL A 340 14.85 7.46 -0.19
C VAL A 340 15.00 8.27 -1.48
N LEU A 341 15.50 9.50 -1.38
CA LEU A 341 15.75 10.35 -2.55
C LEU A 341 16.87 9.80 -3.44
N SER A 342 17.89 9.19 -2.84
CA SER A 342 18.99 8.54 -3.54
C SER A 342 18.55 7.26 -4.23
N LEU A 343 17.72 6.47 -3.54
CA LEU A 343 17.08 5.29 -4.10
C LEU A 343 16.29 5.62 -5.38
N LEU A 344 15.64 6.78 -5.39
CA LEU A 344 14.83 7.27 -6.52
C LEU A 344 15.60 8.20 -7.47
N ASN A 345 16.93 8.24 -7.45
CA ASN A 345 17.76 9.10 -8.32
C ASN A 345 17.41 10.60 -8.30
N ILE A 346 16.72 11.06 -7.25
CA ILE A 346 16.35 12.48 -7.05
C ILE A 346 17.59 13.26 -6.60
N ARG A 347 18.33 12.71 -5.63
CA ARG A 347 19.52 13.33 -5.02
C ARG A 347 20.38 12.27 -4.33
N ASN A 348 21.70 12.44 -4.32
CA ASN A 348 22.60 11.54 -3.59
C ASN A 348 22.52 11.70 -2.05
N ASN A 349 22.79 10.60 -1.34
CA ASN A 349 23.01 10.56 0.12
C ASN A 349 24.45 10.20 0.48
N ASN A 350 24.89 10.60 1.68
CA ASN A 350 26.21 10.23 2.22
C ASN A 350 26.07 9.14 3.29
N ASP A 351 25.04 9.30 4.11
CA ASP A 351 24.60 8.49 5.22
C ASP A 351 23.26 7.81 4.92
N ILE A 352 22.94 6.80 5.71
CA ILE A 352 21.66 6.11 5.71
C ILE A 352 20.94 6.47 7.00
N ASP A 353 19.86 7.21 6.88
CA ASP A 353 18.97 7.49 8.00
C ASP A 353 17.93 6.38 8.13
N ILE A 354 17.70 5.89 9.34
CA ILE A 354 16.66 4.90 9.64
C ILE A 354 15.78 5.31 10.80
N LEU A 355 14.49 4.99 10.68
CA LEU A 355 13.60 4.84 11.83
C LEU A 355 13.66 3.36 12.25
N HIS A 356 13.59 3.08 13.53
CA HIS A 356 13.74 1.73 14.03
C HIS A 356 12.97 1.48 15.30
N ASP A 357 12.67 0.21 15.56
CA ASP A 357 12.18 -0.26 16.84
C ASP A 357 13.21 -0.01 17.96
N GLU A 358 12.74 0.16 19.20
CA GLU A 358 13.60 0.42 20.36
C GLU A 358 14.60 -0.71 20.63
N SER A 359 14.28 -1.94 20.21
CA SER A 359 15.20 -3.09 20.33
C SER A 359 16.41 -3.02 19.38
N ILE A 360 16.46 -2.07 18.44
CA ILE A 360 17.58 -1.90 17.52
C ILE A 360 18.60 -0.92 18.10
N HIS A 361 19.79 -1.42 18.43
CA HIS A 361 20.92 -0.60 18.85
C HIS A 361 21.78 -0.16 17.67
N ILE A 362 21.74 1.14 17.37
CA ILE A 362 22.63 1.76 16.39
C ILE A 362 23.82 2.33 17.15
N GLY A 363 24.95 1.62 17.12
CA GLY A 363 26.21 2.16 17.64
C GLY A 363 26.69 3.38 16.84
N ASP A 364 27.71 4.07 17.35
CA ASP A 364 28.29 5.25 16.68
C ASP A 364 28.78 4.90 15.27
N SER A 365 28.06 5.41 14.27
CA SER A 365 28.27 5.08 12.87
C SER A 365 28.08 6.33 12.02
N SER A 366 29.13 6.78 11.34
CA SER A 366 29.05 7.90 10.40
C SER A 366 28.22 7.58 9.15
N ILE A 367 27.92 6.30 8.92
CA ILE A 367 27.20 5.79 7.74
C ILE A 367 25.72 5.51 8.04
N LEU A 368 25.36 5.21 9.30
CA LEU A 368 24.01 4.78 9.68
C LEU A 368 23.55 5.62 10.87
N GLY A 369 22.51 6.42 10.68
CA GLY A 369 21.99 7.34 11.69
C GLY A 369 20.57 6.98 12.15
N SER A 370 20.33 7.07 13.46
CA SER A 370 18.97 7.01 14.01
C SER A 370 18.24 8.32 13.76
N HIS A 371 17.03 8.23 13.21
CA HIS A 371 16.08 9.33 13.10
C HIS A 371 14.97 9.28 14.15
N ASN A 372 15.02 8.37 15.13
CA ASN A 372 13.96 8.24 16.13
C ASN A 372 13.73 9.52 16.96
N LYS A 373 14.78 10.33 17.17
CA LYS A 373 14.67 11.65 17.82
C LYS A 373 13.70 12.61 17.12
N TYR A 374 13.38 12.36 15.86
CA TYR A 374 12.44 13.15 15.06
C TYR A 374 11.02 12.56 15.02
N ASN A 375 10.66 11.61 15.89
CA ASN A 375 9.32 10.97 15.90
C ASN A 375 8.18 12.00 15.79
N HIS A 376 8.26 13.08 16.59
CA HIS A 376 7.29 14.17 16.65
C HIS A 376 7.11 14.96 15.34
N LEU A 377 7.95 14.76 14.32
CA LEU A 377 7.87 15.44 13.03
C LEU A 377 7.21 14.57 11.94
N TYR A 378 6.94 13.29 12.22
CA TYR A 378 6.23 12.39 11.30
C TYR A 378 4.71 12.41 11.56
N VAL A 379 3.94 11.92 10.59
CA VAL A 379 2.46 11.84 10.69
C VAL A 379 2.03 10.86 11.78
N ASN A 380 2.81 9.79 11.97
CA ASN A 380 2.48 8.67 12.84
C ASN A 380 3.70 8.26 13.66
N ASP A 381 3.46 7.53 14.74
CA ASP A 381 4.52 6.90 15.51
C ASP A 381 5.35 5.94 14.65
N ILE A 382 6.65 5.91 14.92
CA ILE A 382 7.65 5.07 14.24
C ILE A 382 7.22 3.61 14.15
N LYS A 383 6.69 3.04 15.24
CA LYS A 383 6.24 1.63 15.27
C LYS A 383 5.22 1.33 14.16
N TYR A 384 4.31 2.26 13.88
CA TYR A 384 3.30 2.09 12.85
C TYR A 384 3.83 2.36 11.45
N LEU A 385 4.72 3.34 11.29
CA LEU A 385 5.40 3.58 10.01
C LEU A 385 6.20 2.34 9.54
N ILE A 386 6.83 1.64 10.49
CA ILE A 386 7.57 0.39 10.23
C ILE A 386 6.62 -0.77 9.93
N ALA A 387 5.51 -0.89 10.68
CA ALA A 387 4.63 -2.05 10.61
C ALA A 387 3.63 -2.03 9.45
N ASP A 388 3.00 -0.88 9.17
CA ASP A 388 1.89 -0.82 8.21
C ASP A 388 2.38 -0.53 6.78
N PRO A 389 2.12 -1.43 5.81
CA PRO A 389 2.60 -1.31 4.43
C PRO A 389 2.02 -0.11 3.68
N PHE A 390 1.01 0.59 4.23
CA PHE A 390 0.48 1.80 3.60
C PHE A 390 1.51 2.93 3.52
N PHE A 391 2.46 2.99 4.47
CA PHE A 391 3.39 4.12 4.65
C PHE A 391 4.79 3.91 4.09
N HIS A 392 5.06 2.73 3.53
CA HIS A 392 6.38 2.41 3.02
C HIS A 392 6.34 1.56 1.75
N TYR A 393 7.32 1.81 0.88
CA TYR A 393 7.67 0.95 -0.23
C TYR A 393 8.42 -0.27 0.32
N ASN A 394 7.89 -1.47 0.08
CA ASN A 394 8.62 -2.71 0.33
C ASN A 394 9.35 -3.13 -0.95
N ILE A 395 10.68 -3.02 -0.96
CA ILE A 395 11.52 -3.35 -2.11
C ILE A 395 12.51 -4.42 -1.66
N LEU A 396 12.31 -5.66 -2.14
CA LEU A 396 13.13 -6.83 -1.82
C LEU A 396 13.27 -7.07 -0.31
N GLY A 397 12.17 -6.88 0.43
CA GLY A 397 12.12 -7.02 1.89
C GLY A 397 12.66 -5.82 2.67
N THR A 398 13.23 -4.82 2.01
CA THR A 398 13.68 -3.58 2.67
C THR A 398 12.62 -2.49 2.55
N LYS A 399 12.21 -1.96 3.71
CA LYS A 399 11.17 -0.94 3.82
C LYS A 399 11.77 0.46 3.67
N PHE A 400 11.19 1.27 2.78
CA PHE A 400 11.54 2.67 2.58
C PHE A 400 10.30 3.53 2.81
N ILE A 401 10.40 4.54 3.66
CA ILE A 401 9.26 5.43 3.91
C ILE A 401 8.83 6.11 2.60
N ASP A 402 7.53 6.25 2.39
CA ASP A 402 7.02 6.80 1.14
C ASP A 402 7.28 8.32 0.98
N LEU A 403 7.13 8.81 -0.25
CA LEU A 403 7.39 10.21 -0.55
C LEU A 403 6.43 11.17 0.15
N SER A 404 5.18 10.76 0.42
CA SER A 404 4.20 11.62 1.10
C SER A 404 4.62 11.88 2.56
N ASN A 405 5.07 10.83 3.26
CA ASN A 405 5.60 10.95 4.62
C ASN A 405 6.95 11.67 4.66
N ILE A 406 7.84 11.49 3.66
CA ILE A 406 9.06 12.30 3.54
C ILE A 406 8.73 13.78 3.38
N LEU A 407 7.77 14.12 2.51
CA LEU A 407 7.35 15.50 2.29
C LEU A 407 6.79 16.12 3.58
N PHE A 408 5.96 15.39 4.32
CA PHE A 408 5.41 15.83 5.60
C PHE A 408 6.53 16.09 6.62
N PHE A 409 7.40 15.10 6.84
CA PHE A 409 8.55 15.22 7.75
C PHE A 409 9.43 16.42 7.42
N LYS A 410 9.80 16.59 6.14
CA LYS A 410 10.65 17.67 5.68
C LYS A 410 9.98 19.04 5.81
N LYS A 411 8.67 19.13 5.61
CA LYS A 411 7.90 20.36 5.80
C LYS A 411 7.92 20.80 7.28
N ASN A 412 7.78 19.84 8.19
CA ASN A 412 7.79 20.13 9.63
C ASN A 412 9.18 20.48 10.15
N ARG A 413 10.23 19.77 9.67
CA ARG A 413 11.61 20.06 10.07
C ARG A 413 12.14 21.37 9.50
N ASN A 414 11.76 21.69 8.26
CA ASN A 414 12.02 22.97 7.57
C ASN A 414 13.49 23.43 7.54
N GLU A 415 14.46 22.51 7.42
CA GLU A 415 15.86 22.90 7.23
C GLU A 415 16.08 23.44 5.80
N GLN A 416 17.15 24.21 5.58
CA GLN A 416 17.47 24.74 4.25
C GLN A 416 17.58 23.64 3.17
N LYS A 417 18.07 22.44 3.53
CA LYS A 417 18.11 21.28 2.62
C LYS A 417 16.71 20.73 2.33
N ASP A 418 15.79 20.81 3.28
CA ASP A 418 14.44 20.27 3.14
C ASP A 418 13.62 21.08 2.13
N ILE A 419 13.79 22.41 2.10
CA ILE A 419 13.16 23.27 1.09
C ILE A 419 13.56 22.86 -0.33
N ILE A 420 14.84 22.51 -0.54
CA ILE A 420 15.35 22.05 -1.84
C ILE A 420 14.80 20.65 -2.15
N ASP A 421 14.87 19.74 -1.19
CA ASP A 421 14.41 18.36 -1.35
C ASP A 421 12.89 18.33 -1.68
N ILE A 422 12.06 19.12 -1.00
CA ILE A 422 10.62 19.25 -1.28
C ILE A 422 10.38 19.70 -2.73
N LYS A 423 11.13 20.71 -3.22
CA LYS A 423 11.02 21.18 -4.60
C LYS A 423 11.44 20.10 -5.61
N LEU A 424 12.48 19.33 -5.30
CA LEU A 424 12.95 18.24 -6.15
C LEU A 424 11.95 17.09 -6.23
N ILE A 425 11.34 16.71 -5.09
CA ILE A 425 10.31 15.67 -5.02
C ILE A 425 9.08 16.09 -5.81
N LYS A 426 8.55 17.30 -5.57
CA LYS A 426 7.37 17.81 -6.29
C LYS A 426 7.59 17.81 -7.80
N LYS A 427 8.72 18.32 -8.28
CA LYS A 427 9.04 18.28 -9.73
C LYS A 427 9.17 16.89 -10.32
N HIS A 428 9.63 15.92 -9.52
CA HIS A 428 9.66 14.53 -9.97
C HIS A 428 8.23 13.98 -10.09
N ILE A 429 7.37 14.26 -9.12
CA ILE A 429 5.95 13.86 -9.13
C ILE A 429 5.18 14.53 -10.28
N ASP A 430 5.44 15.82 -10.53
CA ASP A 430 4.74 16.63 -11.54
C ASP A 430 5.36 16.53 -12.95
N GLU A 431 6.38 15.68 -13.15
CA GLU A 431 7.14 15.48 -14.40
C GLU A 431 7.73 16.74 -15.09
N ASP A 432 7.83 17.88 -14.40
CA ASP A 432 8.35 19.14 -14.97
C ASP A 432 9.89 19.15 -15.07
N ARG A 433 10.41 18.66 -16.22
CA ARG A 433 11.84 18.41 -16.45
C ARG A 433 12.70 19.67 -16.60
N LYS A 434 12.14 20.83 -16.98
CA LYS A 434 12.95 22.00 -17.41
C LYS A 434 13.79 22.61 -16.27
N ASN A 435 13.40 22.42 -15.02
CA ASN A 435 14.08 23.02 -13.87
C ASN A 435 14.66 22.00 -12.86
N ILE A 436 14.73 20.71 -13.20
CA ILE A 436 15.27 19.67 -12.30
C ILE A 436 16.80 19.67 -12.29
N ILE A 437 17.43 19.80 -13.46
CA ILE A 437 18.89 19.74 -13.61
C ILE A 437 19.58 20.88 -12.84
N TYR A 438 19.09 22.12 -13.00
CA TYR A 438 19.60 23.28 -12.24
C TYR A 438 19.51 23.05 -10.72
N LEU A 439 18.39 22.53 -10.22
CA LEU A 439 18.24 22.25 -8.80
C LEU A 439 19.17 21.13 -8.31
N LYS A 440 19.36 20.06 -9.10
CA LYS A 440 20.32 18.98 -8.80
C LYS A 440 21.75 19.52 -8.72
N ILE A 441 22.13 20.42 -9.63
CA ILE A 441 23.45 21.08 -9.62
C ILE A 441 23.61 21.97 -8.39
N LYS A 442 22.62 22.83 -8.11
CA LYS A 442 22.61 23.70 -6.93
C LYS A 442 22.73 22.90 -5.63
N GLU A 443 22.01 21.79 -5.51
CA GLU A 443 22.11 20.88 -4.37
C GLU A 443 23.50 20.26 -4.25
N SER A 444 24.06 19.77 -5.35
CA SER A 444 25.40 19.16 -5.39
C SER A 444 26.49 20.16 -4.97
N ILE A 445 26.39 21.43 -5.40
CA ILE A 445 27.30 22.51 -5.00
C ILE A 445 27.16 22.80 -3.49
N ASN A 446 25.93 23.04 -3.01
CA ASN A 446 25.67 23.27 -1.59
C ASN A 446 26.14 22.10 -0.72
N ARG A 447 26.08 20.87 -1.24
CA ARG A 447 26.60 19.66 -0.57
C ARG A 447 28.13 19.68 -0.47
N LYS A 448 28.85 19.99 -1.56
CA LYS A 448 30.32 20.10 -1.55
C LYS A 448 30.80 21.15 -0.54
N SER A 449 30.14 22.31 -0.51
CA SER A 449 30.47 23.38 0.43
C SER A 449 30.28 22.96 1.89
N ARG A 450 29.20 22.23 2.22
CA ARG A 450 28.97 21.70 3.58
C ARG A 450 30.02 20.66 3.99
N ILE A 451 30.36 19.71 3.11
CA ILE A 451 31.40 18.71 3.41
C ILE A 451 32.74 19.40 3.68
N LEU A 452 33.09 20.40 2.86
CA LEU A 452 34.32 21.18 3.04
C LEU A 452 34.32 21.92 4.38
N TYR A 453 33.20 22.56 4.74
CA TYR A 453 33.02 23.22 6.04
C TYR A 453 33.17 22.25 7.21
N PHE A 454 32.56 21.05 7.16
CA PHE A 454 32.71 20.04 8.21
C PHE A 454 34.14 19.54 8.36
N ARG A 455 34.83 19.26 7.24
CA ARG A 455 36.25 18.86 7.24
C ARG A 455 37.14 19.95 7.83
N TYR A 456 36.93 21.20 7.42
CA TYR A 456 37.66 22.35 7.95
C TYR A 456 37.40 22.53 9.45
N ARG A 457 36.14 22.43 9.89
CA ARG A 457 35.76 22.50 11.30
C ARG A 457 36.44 21.39 12.11
N GLN A 458 36.48 20.16 11.60
CA GLN A 458 37.12 19.04 12.27
C GLN A 458 38.63 19.24 12.36
N TYR A 459 39.28 19.64 11.27
CA TYR A 459 40.68 20.04 11.27
C TYR A 459 40.98 21.14 12.29
N MET A 460 40.14 22.17 12.36
CA MET A 460 40.27 23.26 13.34
C MET A 460 40.12 22.76 14.78
N VAL A 461 39.16 21.86 15.04
CA VAL A 461 38.98 21.24 16.36
C VAL A 461 40.21 20.43 16.74
N ASP A 462 40.74 19.62 15.82
CA ASP A 462 41.92 18.79 16.06
C ASP A 462 43.18 19.64 16.25
N PHE A 463 43.34 20.71 15.48
CA PHE A 463 44.39 21.71 15.64
C PHE A 463 44.32 22.41 17.00
N LEU A 464 43.12 22.86 17.40
CA LEU A 464 42.90 23.51 18.69
C LEU A 464 43.13 22.54 19.87
N LYS A 465 42.82 21.26 19.70
CA LYS A 465 43.14 20.22 20.70
C LYS A 465 44.64 19.98 20.81
N LYS A 466 45.35 19.87 19.68
CA LYS A 466 46.82 19.70 19.65
C LYS A 466 47.57 20.88 20.23
N THR A 467 47.02 22.09 20.14
CA THR A 467 47.62 23.32 20.67
C THR A 467 47.13 23.69 22.08
N ASN A 468 46.32 22.85 22.75
CA ASN A 468 45.66 23.14 24.03
C ASN A 468 44.77 24.41 24.06
N LEU A 469 44.47 25.01 22.90
CA LEU A 469 43.64 26.20 22.77
C LEU A 469 42.13 25.88 22.70
N PHE A 470 41.76 24.61 22.58
CA PHE A 470 40.37 24.17 22.44
C PHE A 470 39.46 24.65 23.58
N ASN A 471 39.92 24.57 24.83
CA ASN A 471 39.15 25.00 25.99
C ASN A 471 38.99 26.54 26.06
N LEU A 472 39.98 27.29 25.56
CA LEU A 472 39.92 28.74 25.46
C LEU A 472 38.91 29.18 24.40
N ALA A 473 38.98 28.59 23.20
CA ALA A 473 38.04 28.84 22.10
C ALA A 473 36.59 28.47 22.49
N LYS A 474 36.39 27.36 23.21
CA LYS A 474 35.08 26.92 23.70
C LYS A 474 34.48 27.91 24.72
N LYS A 475 35.31 28.54 25.57
CA LYS A 475 34.87 29.58 26.52
C LYS A 475 34.44 30.88 25.82
N ILE A 476 35.13 31.26 24.75
CA ILE A 476 34.82 32.48 23.97
C ILE A 476 33.52 32.30 23.17
N ILE A 477 33.32 31.13 22.56
CA ILE A 477 32.12 30.85 21.75
C ILE A 477 30.85 30.72 22.62
N LYS A 478 30.96 30.24 23.87
CA LYS A 478 29.82 30.16 24.80
C LYS A 478 29.39 31.50 25.42
N LYS A 479 30.17 32.57 25.25
CA LYS A 479 29.87 33.94 25.75
C LYS A 479 29.17 34.82 24.70
N ARG A 480 28.92 34.29 23.51
CA ARG A 480 27.99 34.82 22.49
C ARG A 480 26.81 33.88 22.41
#